data_AF-A0A7C5VA81-F1
#
_entry.id   AF-A0A7C5VA81-F1
#
_cell.length_a   1.000
_cell.length_b   1.000
_cell.length_c   1.000
_cell.angle_alpha   90.00
_cell.angle_beta   90.00
_cell.angle_gamma   90.00
#
_symmetry.space_group_name_H-M   'P 1'
#
loop_
_entity.id
_entity.type
_entity.pdbx_description
1 polymer ?
#
loop_
_entity_poly.entity_id
_entity_poly.type
_entity_poly.pdbx_seq_one_letter_code
_entity_poly.pdbx_strand_id
1 'polypeptide(L)'
;MKYDTPKTMTAWIYLGLLVLVGIGFFIPVSKDIWLGFMGKGFLFIVVMIAGYFLYVNARNRLNGRTDTQQVKQALEGDDSIQALGFGDAFEGVTLDLLKIIRSTLVGTVVGFYLIKNNGSFLEIGETENRLIRGPLPVQTGDLADMVLQTGRTVLEGNVNPAHFPALPDMAIRSFVGVPLYRGERLLGVLAMGSDAVESFGRSHQDFLQRCGDILIQMMSVCHAGLNEEMKNRFHQILDELESNLMEAETVEEAAVLFSGILKRVISFDRFSLSLIKEGKGWVQFSDGISDGMGLGVPFPLDEGLNGWVMKRNQPLLIENIVEGNFIRPRYYQNENQSHGIHTFMGFPLGSEEKAWGCVSIESRNPNQFGKRQKELVERFVIPFQLTLERIALVNQIKGTGKSPVIVDGLMK
;
A
#
# COMPACT_ATOMS: atom_id res chain seq x y z
N MET A 1 -8.00 -34.71 32.90
CA MET A 1 -6.59 -34.93 32.51
C MET A 1 -6.54 -35.47 31.09
N LYS A 2 -6.32 -34.61 30.09
CA LYS A 2 -5.97 -35.03 28.72
C LYS A 2 -4.47 -34.82 28.57
N TYR A 3 -3.73 -35.89 28.35
CA TYR A 3 -2.29 -35.84 28.12
C TYR A 3 -2.00 -35.08 26.83
N ASP A 4 -1.17 -34.04 26.92
CA ASP A 4 -0.63 -33.26 25.80
C ASP A 4 0.50 -34.09 25.14
N THR A 5 0.14 -34.98 24.23
CA THR A 5 1.03 -35.96 23.56
C THR A 5 1.73 -35.54 22.25
N PRO A 6 1.86 -34.26 21.81
CA PRO A 6 2.64 -33.96 20.59
C PRO A 6 4.11 -33.58 20.84
N LYS A 7 4.48 -33.08 22.04
CA LYS A 7 5.86 -32.60 22.30
C LYS A 7 6.86 -33.73 22.53
N THR A 8 6.46 -34.80 23.22
CA THR A 8 7.33 -35.93 23.55
C THR A 8 7.70 -36.75 22.31
N MET A 9 6.75 -37.01 21.41
CA MET A 9 6.99 -37.79 20.19
C MET A 9 8.01 -37.11 19.25
N THR A 10 7.99 -35.78 19.18
CA THR A 10 8.94 -35.01 18.35
C THR A 10 10.36 -35.06 18.94
N ALA A 11 10.52 -35.00 20.26
CA ALA A 11 11.81 -35.12 20.93
C ALA A 11 12.45 -36.51 20.75
N TRP A 12 11.65 -37.58 20.75
CA TRP A 12 12.13 -38.94 20.48
C TRP A 12 12.61 -39.14 19.04
N ILE A 13 11.99 -38.46 18.07
CA ILE A 13 12.44 -38.48 16.67
C ILE A 13 13.79 -37.78 16.52
N TYR A 14 14.00 -36.62 17.16
CA TYR A 14 15.31 -35.95 17.15
C TYR A 14 16.39 -36.77 17.85
N LEU A 15 16.07 -37.41 18.98
CA LEU A 15 17.00 -38.28 19.69
C LEU A 15 17.39 -39.50 18.85
N GLY A 16 16.42 -40.13 18.17
CA GLY A 16 16.67 -41.26 17.27
C GLY A 16 17.53 -40.90 16.06
N LEU A 17 17.32 -39.70 15.48
CA LEU A 17 18.11 -39.23 14.34
C LEU A 17 19.55 -38.88 14.74
N LEU A 18 19.75 -38.31 15.94
CA LEU A 18 21.08 -37.99 16.49
C LEU A 18 21.88 -39.27 16.81
N VAL A 19 21.20 -40.31 17.32
CA VAL A 19 21.80 -41.63 17.54
C VAL A 19 22.18 -42.30 16.21
N LEU A 20 21.35 -42.21 15.16
CA LEU A 20 21.67 -42.73 13.83
C LEU A 20 22.88 -42.04 13.18
N VAL A 21 22.98 -40.72 13.31
CA VAL A 21 24.15 -39.94 12.85
C VAL A 21 25.41 -40.33 13.64
N GLY A 22 25.30 -40.49 14.96
CA GLY A 22 26.40 -40.93 15.81
C GLY A 22 26.90 -42.34 15.46
N ILE A 23 25.98 -43.29 15.25
CA ILE A 23 26.34 -44.66 14.85
C ILE A 23 27.00 -44.67 13.47
N GLY A 24 26.49 -43.91 12.51
CA GLY A 24 27.07 -43.80 11.17
C GLY A 24 28.48 -43.19 11.12
N PHE A 25 28.81 -42.32 12.07
CA PHE A 25 30.11 -41.66 12.15
C PHE A 25 31.20 -42.56 12.76
N PHE A 26 30.82 -43.48 13.67
CA PHE A 26 31.75 -44.33 14.42
C PHE A 26 31.89 -45.77 13.91
N ILE A 27 31.15 -46.19 12.87
CA ILE A 27 31.39 -47.50 12.24
C ILE A 27 32.77 -47.49 11.54
N PRO A 28 33.70 -48.38 11.93
CA PRO A 28 35.01 -48.49 11.29
C PRO A 28 34.84 -48.96 9.84
N VAL A 29 35.49 -48.25 8.92
CA VAL A 29 35.47 -48.54 7.48
C VAL A 29 36.12 -49.92 7.26
N SER A 30 35.41 -50.84 6.61
CA SER A 30 35.98 -52.13 6.23
C SER A 30 37.13 -51.93 5.22
N LYS A 31 38.00 -52.94 5.05
CA LYS A 31 39.22 -52.84 4.20
C LYS A 31 38.95 -52.43 2.74
N ASP A 32 37.70 -52.49 2.27
CA ASP A 32 37.26 -51.93 0.99
C ASP A 32 36.78 -50.48 1.17
N ILE A 33 37.71 -49.56 0.92
CA ILE A 33 37.52 -48.10 1.02
C ILE A 33 36.27 -47.63 0.24
N TRP A 34 36.00 -48.25 -0.92
CA TRP A 34 34.87 -47.88 -1.79
C TRP A 34 33.49 -48.19 -1.20
N LEU A 35 33.33 -49.32 -0.50
CA LEU A 35 32.04 -49.70 0.10
C LEU A 35 31.70 -48.78 1.29
N GLY A 36 32.72 -48.39 2.07
CA GLY A 36 32.55 -47.46 3.19
C GLY A 36 32.15 -46.05 2.76
N PHE A 37 32.69 -45.55 1.63
CA PHE A 37 32.29 -44.26 1.07
C PHE A 37 30.85 -44.26 0.55
N MET A 38 30.43 -45.32 -0.15
CA MET A 38 29.03 -45.44 -0.59
C MET A 38 28.05 -45.51 0.57
N GLY A 39 28.36 -46.25 1.63
CA GLY A 39 27.50 -46.33 2.83
C GLY A 39 27.34 -44.98 3.54
N LYS A 40 28.42 -44.20 3.68
CA LYS A 40 28.39 -42.86 4.28
C LYS A 40 27.65 -41.85 3.40
N GLY A 41 27.84 -41.92 2.08
CA GLY A 41 27.11 -41.10 1.12
C GLY A 41 25.59 -41.35 1.16
N PHE A 42 25.19 -42.62 1.23
CA PHE A 42 23.78 -42.99 1.34
C PHE A 42 23.16 -42.49 2.66
N LEU A 43 23.86 -42.67 3.79
CA LEU A 43 23.38 -42.19 5.09
C LEU A 43 23.23 -40.65 5.12
N PHE A 44 24.15 -39.92 4.48
CA PHE A 44 24.08 -38.47 4.36
C PHE A 44 22.84 -38.02 3.57
N ILE A 45 22.54 -38.70 2.45
CA ILE A 45 21.35 -38.40 1.64
C ILE A 45 20.07 -38.67 2.44
N VAL A 46 20.00 -39.77 3.19
CA VAL A 46 18.83 -40.10 4.03
C VAL A 46 18.60 -39.05 5.11
N VAL A 47 19.67 -38.58 5.78
CA VAL A 47 19.59 -37.51 6.80
C VAL A 47 19.15 -36.19 6.17
N MET A 48 19.65 -35.85 4.98
CA MET A 48 19.24 -34.66 4.23
C MET A 48 17.75 -34.69 3.84
N ILE A 49 17.25 -35.83 3.35
CA ILE A 49 15.83 -36.00 2.99
C ILE A 49 14.94 -35.89 4.25
N ALA A 50 15.34 -36.52 5.35
CA ALA A 50 14.61 -36.44 6.62
C ALA A 50 14.59 -35.00 7.17
N GLY A 51 15.72 -34.28 7.11
CA GLY A 51 15.83 -32.88 7.50
C GLY A 51 14.95 -31.96 6.64
N TYR A 52 14.92 -32.19 5.31
CA TYR A 52 14.07 -31.45 4.39
C TYR A 52 12.58 -31.66 4.69
N PHE A 53 12.15 -32.91 4.91
CA PHE A 53 10.76 -33.20 5.29
C PHE A 53 10.38 -32.56 6.63
N LEU A 54 11.28 -32.58 7.62
CA LEU A 54 11.06 -31.91 8.90
C LEU A 54 10.95 -30.39 8.76
N TYR A 55 11.80 -29.78 7.93
CA TYR A 55 11.77 -28.35 7.64
C TYR A 55 10.46 -27.93 6.95
N VAL A 56 10.03 -28.68 5.93
CA VAL A 56 8.75 -28.44 5.23
C VAL A 56 7.58 -28.60 6.20
N ASN A 57 7.60 -29.61 7.06
CA ASN A 57 6.51 -29.86 7.99
C ASN A 57 6.46 -28.81 9.14
N ALA A 58 7.61 -28.35 9.62
CA ALA A 58 7.70 -27.25 10.59
C ALA A 58 7.23 -25.92 9.97
N ARG A 59 7.63 -25.63 8.73
CA ARG A 59 7.16 -24.47 7.97
C ARG A 59 5.65 -24.51 7.73
N ASN A 60 5.09 -25.68 7.41
CA ASN A 60 3.65 -25.86 7.24
C ASN A 60 2.88 -25.76 8.56
N ARG A 61 3.50 -26.09 9.71
CA ARG A 61 2.90 -25.86 11.05
C ARG A 61 2.93 -24.39 11.47
N LEU A 62 3.96 -23.64 11.09
CA LEU A 62 4.04 -22.19 11.31
C LEU A 62 3.08 -21.42 10.40
N ASN A 63 2.84 -21.90 9.18
CA ASN A 63 1.91 -21.30 8.22
C ASN A 63 0.48 -21.89 8.29
N GLY A 64 0.24 -22.88 9.15
CA GLY A 64 -0.98 -23.68 9.14
C GLY A 64 -1.57 -23.88 10.53
N ARG A 65 -2.22 -22.84 11.05
CA ARG A 65 -3.45 -22.87 11.87
C ARG A 65 -3.81 -21.47 12.36
N THR A 66 -4.22 -20.62 11.42
CA THR A 66 -5.49 -19.92 11.62
C THR A 66 -6.48 -20.75 10.81
N ASP A 67 -7.42 -21.40 11.49
CA ASP A 67 -8.39 -22.28 10.85
C ASP A 67 -9.35 -21.39 10.04
N THR A 68 -8.97 -21.06 8.80
CA THR A 68 -9.66 -20.07 7.95
C THR A 68 -11.13 -20.44 7.74
N GLN A 69 -11.49 -21.72 7.89
CA GLN A 69 -12.86 -22.21 7.89
C GLN A 69 -13.63 -21.91 9.18
N GLN A 70 -13.01 -21.99 10.36
CA GLN A 70 -13.67 -21.61 11.62
C GLN A 70 -13.83 -20.08 11.72
N VAL A 71 -12.83 -19.32 11.24
CA VAL A 71 -12.93 -17.85 11.14
C VAL A 71 -14.01 -17.46 10.12
N LYS A 72 -14.08 -18.14 8.97
CA LYS A 72 -15.19 -17.95 8.01
C LYS A 72 -16.54 -18.27 8.61
N GLN A 73 -16.71 -19.43 9.26
CA GLN A 73 -17.98 -19.81 9.89
C GLN A 73 -18.39 -18.87 11.03
N ALA A 74 -17.43 -18.32 11.78
CA ALA A 74 -17.70 -17.34 12.82
C ALA A 74 -18.12 -15.97 12.25
N LEU A 75 -17.62 -15.60 11.05
CA LEU A 75 -17.99 -14.36 10.35
C LEU A 75 -19.25 -14.51 9.49
N GLU A 76 -19.58 -15.72 9.02
CA GLU A 76 -20.78 -16.03 8.22
C GLU A 76 -22.06 -16.11 9.08
N GLY A 77 -21.96 -16.12 10.41
CA GLY A 77 -23.09 -16.25 11.33
C GLY A 77 -23.64 -14.93 11.90
N ASP A 78 -23.04 -13.79 11.56
CA ASP A 78 -23.40 -12.50 12.16
C ASP A 78 -23.62 -11.44 11.07
N ASP A 79 -24.83 -11.43 10.49
CA ASP A 79 -25.32 -10.41 9.55
C ASP A 79 -25.36 -8.98 10.17
N SER A 80 -25.04 -8.84 11.47
CA SER A 80 -24.91 -7.53 12.14
C SER A 80 -23.53 -6.90 12.01
N ILE A 81 -22.52 -7.65 11.53
CA ILE A 81 -21.26 -7.06 11.07
C ILE A 81 -21.53 -6.41 9.72
N GLN A 82 -22.08 -5.19 9.73
CA GLN A 82 -21.85 -4.26 8.62
C GLN A 82 -20.35 -4.32 8.33
N ALA A 83 -19.97 -4.64 7.09
CA ALA A 83 -18.58 -4.72 6.67
C ALA A 83 -17.92 -3.34 6.81
N LEU A 84 -17.55 -2.99 8.03
CA LEU A 84 -16.68 -1.88 8.39
C LEU A 84 -15.36 -2.18 7.70
N GLY A 85 -14.91 -1.28 6.83
CA GLY A 85 -13.61 -1.44 6.18
C GLY A 85 -12.51 -1.57 7.24
N PHE A 86 -11.35 -2.14 6.88
CA PHE A 86 -10.25 -2.32 7.84
C PHE A 86 -9.79 -1.03 8.52
N GLY A 87 -10.03 0.14 7.91
CA GLY A 87 -9.83 1.45 8.53
C GLY A 87 -10.79 1.73 9.69
N ASP A 88 -12.10 1.54 9.46
CA ASP A 88 -13.13 1.78 10.48
C ASP A 88 -13.03 0.74 11.62
N ALA A 89 -12.73 -0.51 11.27
CA ALA A 89 -12.48 -1.57 12.24
C ALA A 89 -11.25 -1.25 13.12
N PHE A 90 -10.17 -0.73 12.51
CA PHE A 90 -8.99 -0.30 13.26
C PHE A 90 -9.32 0.82 14.24
N GLU A 91 -10.04 1.85 13.79
CA GLU A 91 -10.44 2.95 14.67
C GLU A 91 -11.31 2.44 15.83
N GLY A 92 -12.37 1.68 15.54
CA GLY A 92 -13.28 1.16 16.56
C GLY A 92 -12.59 0.31 17.62
N VAL A 93 -11.80 -0.70 17.21
CA VAL A 93 -11.13 -1.60 18.15
C VAL A 93 -10.03 -0.87 18.93
N THR A 94 -9.32 0.08 18.31
CA THR A 94 -8.32 0.90 19.03
C THR A 94 -8.99 1.71 20.13
N LEU A 95 -10.13 2.33 19.83
CA LEU A 95 -10.88 3.13 20.81
C LEU A 95 -11.35 2.29 21.99
N ASP A 96 -11.85 1.09 21.74
CA ASP A 96 -12.30 0.21 22.82
C ASP A 96 -11.12 -0.32 23.65
N LEU A 97 -9.99 -0.63 23.01
CA LEU A 97 -8.76 -0.99 23.71
C LEU A 97 -8.29 0.14 24.63
N LEU A 98 -8.28 1.40 24.15
CA LEU A 98 -7.89 2.55 24.97
C LEU A 98 -8.82 2.71 26.19
N LYS A 99 -10.14 2.64 26.01
CA LYS A 99 -11.11 2.69 27.13
C LYS A 99 -10.85 1.58 28.16
N ILE A 100 -10.57 0.35 27.70
CA ILE A 100 -10.26 -0.78 28.58
C ILE A 100 -8.98 -0.50 29.37
N ILE A 101 -7.93 0.01 28.71
CA ILE A 101 -6.67 0.35 29.37
C ILE A 101 -6.90 1.41 30.44
N ARG A 102 -7.55 2.52 30.08
CA ARG A 102 -7.76 3.65 31.00
C ARG A 102 -8.58 3.23 32.22
N SER A 103 -9.66 2.48 32.01
CA SER A 103 -10.52 1.99 33.10
C SER A 103 -9.81 0.97 33.99
N THR A 104 -8.95 0.11 33.42
CA THR A 104 -8.20 -0.91 34.18
C THR A 104 -7.09 -0.29 35.02
N LEU A 105 -6.37 0.68 34.48
CA LEU A 105 -5.24 1.34 35.16
C LEU A 105 -5.63 2.61 35.91
N VAL A 106 -6.91 3.01 35.88
CA VAL A 106 -7.49 4.17 36.58
C VAL A 106 -6.69 5.46 36.36
N GLY A 107 -6.50 5.84 35.09
CA GLY A 107 -5.82 7.08 34.73
C GLY A 107 -6.73 8.12 34.11
N THR A 108 -6.19 9.34 34.04
CA THR A 108 -6.88 10.52 33.53
C THR A 108 -6.94 10.50 32.01
N VAL A 109 -5.86 10.08 31.36
CA VAL A 109 -5.75 10.01 29.90
C VAL A 109 -4.90 8.82 29.48
N VAL A 110 -5.29 8.16 28.40
CA VAL A 110 -4.46 7.21 27.65
C VAL A 110 -4.41 7.65 26.20
N GLY A 111 -3.29 7.46 25.52
CA GLY A 111 -3.21 7.75 24.09
C GLY A 111 -2.05 7.03 23.44
N PHE A 112 -2.16 6.84 22.13
CA PHE A 112 -1.04 6.33 21.35
C PHE A 112 -0.58 7.36 20.33
N TYR A 113 0.74 7.44 20.21
CA TYR A 113 1.48 8.39 19.41
C TYR A 113 2.15 7.62 18.28
N LEU A 114 2.13 8.14 17.05
CA LEU A 114 2.82 7.53 15.92
C LEU A 114 3.88 8.46 15.35
N ILE A 115 4.96 7.85 14.86
CA ILE A 115 5.99 8.51 14.08
C ILE A 115 5.53 8.55 12.62
N LYS A 116 5.37 9.77 12.08
CA LYS A 116 5.08 10.05 10.67
C LYS A 116 6.28 10.75 10.02
N ASN A 117 6.26 10.89 8.69
CA ASN A 117 7.38 11.45 7.93
C ASN A 117 7.76 12.89 8.33
N ASN A 118 6.84 13.63 8.96
CA ASN A 118 6.97 15.04 9.35
C ASN A 118 7.02 15.25 10.87
N GLY A 119 7.25 14.19 11.66
CA GLY A 119 7.36 14.27 13.12
C GLY A 119 6.53 13.20 13.83
N SER A 120 6.38 13.38 15.13
CA SER A 120 5.62 12.47 16.00
C SER A 120 4.34 13.13 16.47
N PHE A 121 3.23 12.39 16.45
CA PHE A 121 1.91 12.94 16.74
C PHE A 121 1.14 12.00 17.65
N LEU A 122 0.40 12.56 18.61
CA LEU A 122 -0.71 11.86 19.25
C LEU A 122 -1.78 11.65 18.17
N GLU A 123 -2.09 10.39 17.87
CA GLU A 123 -3.09 10.04 16.86
C GLU A 123 -4.48 9.98 17.47
N ILE A 124 -4.61 9.24 18.56
CA ILE A 124 -5.87 9.08 19.30
C ILE A 124 -5.54 9.01 20.78
N GLY A 125 -6.31 9.74 21.58
CA GLY A 125 -6.32 9.63 23.03
C GLY A 125 -7.74 9.49 23.56
N GLU A 126 -7.88 8.88 24.72
CA GLU A 126 -9.14 8.72 25.44
C GLU A 126 -8.99 9.24 26.87
N THR A 127 -10.00 9.99 27.30
CA THR A 127 -10.15 10.52 28.65
C THR A 127 -11.54 10.13 29.16
N GLU A 128 -11.81 10.36 30.44
CA GLU A 128 -13.13 10.08 31.02
C GLU A 128 -14.28 10.84 30.32
N ASN A 129 -14.03 12.07 29.88
CA ASN A 129 -15.09 12.98 29.43
C ASN A 129 -15.10 13.19 27.91
N ARG A 130 -14.03 12.82 27.19
CA ARG A 130 -13.92 13.05 25.75
C ARG A 130 -12.90 12.15 25.07
N LEU A 131 -13.10 12.00 23.77
CA LEU A 131 -12.08 11.49 22.87
C LEU A 131 -11.19 12.62 22.35
N ILE A 132 -9.88 12.38 22.29
CA ILE A 132 -8.89 13.26 21.68
C ILE A 132 -8.55 12.66 20.31
N ARG A 133 -8.78 13.41 19.24
CA ARG A 133 -8.36 13.03 17.89
C ARG A 133 -7.24 13.95 17.44
N GLY A 134 -6.16 13.33 16.97
CA GLY A 134 -4.99 14.00 16.42
C GLY A 134 -5.17 14.52 14.99
N PRO A 135 -4.07 14.96 14.34
CA PRO A 135 -2.70 14.89 14.85
C PRO A 135 -2.39 16.05 15.81
N LEU A 136 -2.04 15.73 17.07
CA LEU A 136 -1.45 16.72 17.99
C LEU A 136 0.06 16.48 18.06
N PRO A 137 0.90 17.45 17.64
CA PRO A 137 2.34 17.26 17.58
C PRO A 137 2.94 17.05 18.97
N VAL A 138 3.83 16.07 19.08
CA VAL A 138 4.63 15.85 20.29
C VAL A 138 5.70 16.93 20.35
N GLN A 139 5.78 17.65 21.47
CA GLN A 139 6.77 18.70 21.66
C GLN A 139 8.08 18.14 22.22
N THR A 140 9.20 18.75 21.85
CA THR A 140 10.50 18.37 22.38
C THR A 140 10.53 18.55 23.90
N GLY A 141 10.93 17.49 24.61
CA GLY A 141 10.95 17.47 26.08
C GLY A 141 9.66 16.98 26.75
N ASP A 142 8.63 16.61 25.99
CA ASP A 142 7.50 15.80 26.49
C ASP A 142 8.03 14.41 26.93
N LEU A 143 7.41 13.80 27.95
CA LEU A 143 7.78 12.44 28.36
C LEU A 143 7.46 11.40 27.28
N ALA A 144 6.46 11.65 26.43
CA ALA A 144 6.23 10.84 25.23
C ALA A 144 7.39 11.00 24.21
N ASP A 145 7.95 12.21 24.06
CA ASP A 145 9.15 12.46 23.24
C ASP A 145 10.36 11.71 23.79
N MET A 146 10.53 11.65 25.11
CA MET A 146 11.62 10.90 25.73
C MET A 146 11.55 9.40 25.42
N VAL A 147 10.36 8.80 25.41
CA VAL A 147 10.18 7.40 24.97
C VAL A 147 10.56 7.25 23.49
N LEU A 148 10.15 8.20 22.64
CA LEU A 148 10.46 8.19 21.20
C LEU A 148 11.97 8.31 20.93
N GLN A 149 12.68 9.13 21.69
CA GLN A 149 14.13 9.35 21.54
C GLN A 149 14.95 8.17 22.07
N THR A 150 14.56 7.62 23.21
CA THR A 150 15.33 6.56 23.89
C THR A 150 14.95 5.16 23.41
N GLY A 151 13.75 5.01 22.86
CA GLY A 151 13.17 3.71 22.54
C GLY A 151 12.89 2.84 23.76
N ARG A 152 12.82 3.43 24.97
CA ARG A 152 12.66 2.72 26.24
C ARG A 152 11.44 3.24 26.98
N THR A 153 10.86 2.37 27.80
CA THR A 153 9.77 2.78 28.70
C THR A 153 10.23 3.90 29.63
N VAL A 154 9.39 4.92 29.76
CA VAL A 154 9.50 5.98 30.76
C VAL A 154 8.39 5.77 31.78
N LEU A 155 8.75 5.71 33.06
CA LEU A 155 7.83 5.59 34.18
C LEU A 155 8.22 6.66 35.20
N GLU A 156 7.36 7.66 35.36
CA GLU A 156 7.63 8.82 36.21
C GLU A 156 6.45 9.03 37.18
N GLY A 157 6.74 8.88 38.47
CA GLY A 157 5.73 8.98 39.54
C GLY A 157 5.36 10.42 39.91
N ASN A 158 6.22 11.40 39.63
CA ASN A 158 5.99 12.79 40.01
C ASN A 158 6.52 13.75 38.94
N VAL A 159 5.61 14.23 38.09
CA VAL A 159 5.94 15.07 36.94
C VAL A 159 5.26 16.42 37.03
N ASN A 160 5.94 17.46 36.53
CA ASN A 160 5.34 18.78 36.39
C ASN A 160 4.31 18.76 35.24
N PRO A 161 3.05 19.18 35.44
CA PRO A 161 2.04 19.28 34.38
C PRO A 161 2.49 20.10 33.16
N ALA A 162 3.44 21.02 33.33
CA ALA A 162 4.04 21.79 32.23
C ALA A 162 4.75 20.92 31.17
N HIS A 163 5.06 19.65 31.45
CA HIS A 163 5.62 18.71 30.47
C HIS A 163 4.60 18.18 29.44
N PHE A 164 3.30 18.51 29.58
CA PHE A 164 2.25 18.09 28.64
C PHE A 164 1.49 19.28 28.04
N PRO A 165 2.17 20.18 27.30
CA PRO A 165 1.55 21.38 26.74
C PRO A 165 0.46 21.08 25.70
N ALA A 166 0.47 19.89 25.09
CA ALA A 166 -0.59 19.44 24.19
C ALA A 166 -1.90 19.08 24.91
N LEU A 167 -1.86 18.87 26.23
CA LEU A 167 -3.00 18.46 27.06
C LEU A 167 -3.08 19.32 28.34
N PRO A 168 -3.19 20.66 28.23
CA PRO A 168 -3.05 21.58 29.36
C PRO A 168 -4.13 21.40 30.43
N ASP A 169 -5.33 20.94 30.05
CA ASP A 169 -6.47 20.77 30.96
C ASP A 169 -6.42 19.49 31.80
N MET A 170 -5.48 18.58 31.54
CA MET A 170 -5.45 17.24 32.15
C MET A 170 -4.64 17.17 33.45
N ALA A 171 -3.87 18.23 33.78
CA ALA A 171 -3.07 18.32 35.01
C ALA A 171 -2.26 17.05 35.36
N ILE A 172 -1.60 16.43 34.37
CA ILE A 172 -0.89 15.15 34.53
C ILE A 172 0.27 15.30 35.53
N ARG A 173 0.29 14.45 36.56
CA ARG A 173 1.25 14.40 37.67
C ARG A 173 1.98 13.07 37.83
N SER A 174 1.55 12.02 37.14
CA SER A 174 2.35 10.82 36.90
C SER A 174 2.14 10.30 35.48
N PHE A 175 3.14 9.59 34.96
CA PHE A 175 3.20 9.16 33.57
C PHE A 175 3.81 7.77 33.43
N VAL A 176 3.26 6.99 32.52
CA VAL A 176 3.91 5.78 32.00
C VAL A 176 3.76 5.73 30.49
N GLY A 177 4.87 5.56 29.78
CA GLY A 177 4.90 5.47 28.32
C GLY A 177 5.74 4.27 27.89
N VAL A 178 5.15 3.39 27.08
CA VAL A 178 5.81 2.20 26.53
C VAL A 178 6.07 2.37 25.03
N PRO A 179 7.23 1.95 24.53
CA PRO A 179 7.52 2.01 23.10
C PRO A 179 6.73 0.95 22.34
N LEU A 180 6.27 1.31 21.14
CA LEU A 180 5.55 0.44 20.22
C LEU A 180 6.48 0.00 19.09
N TYR A 181 6.99 -1.23 19.16
CA TYR A 181 7.92 -1.78 18.19
C TYR A 181 7.24 -2.72 17.20
N ARG A 182 7.61 -2.62 15.93
CA ARG A 182 7.36 -3.65 14.92
C ARG A 182 8.69 -4.19 14.41
N GLY A 183 9.08 -5.36 14.90
CA GLY A 183 10.45 -5.84 14.76
C GLY A 183 11.40 -4.88 15.48
N GLU A 184 12.45 -4.43 14.81
CA GLU A 184 13.41 -3.45 15.36
C GLU A 184 12.98 -1.99 15.16
N ARG A 185 11.90 -1.75 14.40
CA ARG A 185 11.45 -0.39 14.08
C ARG A 185 10.49 0.12 15.16
N LEU A 186 10.87 1.20 15.83
CA LEU A 186 9.98 1.98 16.68
C LEU A 186 8.93 2.67 15.81
N LEU A 187 7.65 2.39 16.07
CA LEU A 187 6.51 2.98 15.36
C LEU A 187 5.87 4.12 16.13
N GLY A 188 6.03 4.15 17.45
CA GLY A 188 5.28 5.07 18.29
C GLY A 188 5.40 4.78 19.78
N VAL A 189 4.48 5.36 20.54
CA VAL A 189 4.38 5.22 22.00
C VAL A 189 2.93 4.97 22.36
N LEU A 190 2.68 4.07 23.31
CA LEU A 190 1.43 4.02 24.04
C LEU A 190 1.70 4.58 25.43
N ALA A 191 1.00 5.65 25.81
CA ALA A 191 1.23 6.32 27.07
C ALA A 191 -0.05 6.62 27.83
N MET A 192 0.12 6.74 29.14
CA MET A 192 -0.93 7.03 30.08
C MET A 192 -0.47 8.08 31.07
N GLY A 193 -1.36 9.00 31.39
CA GLY A 193 -1.18 10.06 32.37
C GLY A 193 -2.26 10.00 33.45
N SER A 194 -1.88 10.34 34.67
CA SER A 194 -2.79 10.52 35.81
C SER A 194 -2.52 11.86 36.48
N ASP A 195 -3.57 12.51 36.98
CA ASP A 195 -3.53 13.72 37.80
C ASP A 195 -3.09 13.46 39.26
N ALA A 196 -2.97 12.19 39.66
CA ALA A 196 -2.35 11.78 40.91
C ALA A 196 -0.85 11.46 40.72
N VAL A 197 -0.08 11.63 41.79
CA VAL A 197 1.33 11.19 41.85
C VAL A 197 1.39 9.71 42.19
N GLU A 198 2.44 9.04 41.72
CA GLU A 198 2.76 7.63 41.99
C GLU A 198 1.64 6.66 41.60
N SER A 199 0.80 7.02 40.60
CA SER A 199 -0.31 6.18 40.13
C SER A 199 0.15 4.93 39.37
N PHE A 200 1.38 4.96 38.84
CA PHE A 200 1.90 3.90 37.97
C PHE A 200 3.10 3.19 38.60
N GLY A 201 3.10 1.86 38.51
CA GLY A 201 4.21 1.02 38.94
C GLY A 201 4.63 0.03 37.84
N ARG A 202 5.57 -0.86 38.15
CA ARG A 202 6.09 -1.85 37.20
C ARG A 202 5.01 -2.78 36.64
N SER A 203 4.05 -3.20 37.46
CA SER A 203 2.92 -4.02 37.01
C SER A 203 2.04 -3.29 35.98
N HIS A 204 1.85 -1.97 36.15
CA HIS A 204 1.10 -1.14 35.21
C HIS A 204 1.87 -0.97 33.90
N GLN A 205 3.19 -0.76 33.98
CA GLN A 205 4.07 -0.77 32.81
C GLN A 205 3.97 -2.09 32.03
N ASP A 206 4.08 -3.23 32.71
CA ASP A 206 4.04 -4.55 32.08
C ASP A 206 2.70 -4.81 31.39
N PHE A 207 1.60 -4.38 32.01
CA PHE A 207 0.27 -4.43 31.41
C PHE A 207 0.18 -3.53 30.17
N LEU A 208 0.63 -2.27 30.28
CA LEU A 208 0.58 -1.32 29.18
C LEU A 208 1.45 -1.80 28.00
N GLN A 209 2.61 -2.41 28.27
CA GLN A 209 3.47 -2.99 27.23
C GLN A 209 2.74 -4.11 26.47
N ARG A 210 2.06 -5.02 27.17
CA ARG A 210 1.26 -6.08 26.53
C ARG A 210 0.13 -5.51 25.68
N CYS A 211 -0.54 -4.46 26.16
CA CYS A 211 -1.55 -3.76 25.38
C CYS A 211 -0.94 -3.09 24.14
N GLY A 212 0.25 -2.53 24.26
CA GLY A 212 1.02 -2.00 23.13
C GLY A 212 1.36 -3.06 22.10
N ASP A 213 1.77 -4.25 22.53
CA ASP A 213 2.05 -5.37 21.64
C ASP A 213 0.79 -5.82 20.87
N ILE A 214 -0.38 -5.86 21.54
CA ILE A 214 -1.67 -6.14 20.90
C ILE A 214 -2.02 -5.04 19.87
N LEU A 215 -1.83 -3.77 20.22
CA LEU A 215 -2.07 -2.65 19.33
C LEU A 215 -1.23 -2.74 18.05
N ILE A 216 0.05 -3.10 18.16
CA ILE A 216 0.93 -3.30 16.99
C ILE A 216 0.49 -4.47 16.11
N GLN A 217 0.07 -5.58 16.71
CA GLN A 217 -0.44 -6.73 15.95
C GLN A 217 -1.70 -6.36 15.18
N MET A 218 -2.64 -5.69 15.84
CA MET A 218 -3.88 -5.20 15.22
C MET A 218 -3.58 -4.21 14.10
N MET A 219 -2.70 -3.21 14.32
CA MET A 219 -2.25 -2.28 13.27
C MET A 219 -1.71 -3.03 12.06
N SER A 220 -0.93 -4.10 12.27
CA SER A 220 -0.33 -4.87 11.19
C SER A 220 -1.40 -5.62 10.38
N VAL A 221 -2.38 -6.23 11.05
CA VAL A 221 -3.51 -6.92 10.40
C VAL A 221 -4.38 -5.93 9.63
N CYS A 222 -4.79 -4.84 10.26
CA CYS A 222 -5.62 -3.81 9.62
C CYS A 222 -4.89 -3.15 8.44
N HIS A 223 -3.59 -2.91 8.55
CA HIS A 223 -2.81 -2.37 7.44
C HIS A 223 -2.73 -3.35 6.26
N ALA A 224 -2.52 -4.65 6.53
CA ALA A 224 -2.53 -5.67 5.49
C ALA A 224 -3.91 -5.80 4.83
N GLY A 225 -4.97 -5.80 5.64
CA GLY A 225 -6.36 -5.83 5.18
C GLY A 225 -6.74 -4.62 4.33
N LEU A 226 -6.39 -3.41 4.76
CA LEU A 226 -6.62 -2.18 4.00
C LEU A 226 -5.91 -2.20 2.65
N ASN A 227 -4.66 -2.69 2.61
CA ASN A 227 -3.95 -2.86 1.34
C ASN A 227 -4.66 -3.86 0.42
N GLU A 228 -5.25 -4.92 0.97
CA GLU A 228 -6.01 -5.89 0.18
C GLU A 228 -7.36 -5.34 -0.30
N GLU A 229 -8.08 -4.60 0.54
CA GLU A 229 -9.27 -3.84 0.14
C GLU A 229 -8.97 -2.88 -1.00
N MET A 230 -7.87 -2.14 -0.91
CA MET A 230 -7.44 -1.22 -1.97
C MET A 230 -7.14 -1.96 -3.28
N LYS A 231 -6.47 -3.13 -3.22
CA LYS A 231 -6.21 -3.94 -4.41
C LYS A 231 -7.50 -4.51 -5.00
N ASN A 232 -8.40 -5.05 -4.17
CA ASN A 232 -9.67 -5.60 -4.63
C ASN A 232 -10.53 -4.52 -5.28
N ARG A 233 -10.60 -3.33 -4.67
CA ARG A 233 -11.29 -2.18 -5.25
C ARG A 233 -10.65 -1.74 -6.56
N PHE A 234 -9.32 -1.78 -6.66
CA PHE A 234 -8.62 -1.49 -7.91
C PHE A 234 -8.98 -2.51 -9.01
N HIS A 235 -8.98 -3.82 -8.70
CA HIS A 235 -9.37 -4.87 -9.64
C HIS A 235 -10.82 -4.73 -10.08
N GLN A 236 -11.75 -4.46 -9.16
CA GLN A 236 -13.16 -4.24 -9.49
C GLN A 236 -13.36 -3.06 -10.45
N ILE A 237 -12.64 -1.96 -10.25
CA ILE A 237 -12.73 -0.79 -11.15
C ILE A 237 -12.12 -1.11 -12.53
N LEU A 238 -11.06 -1.91 -12.58
CA LEU A 238 -10.45 -2.35 -13.83
C LEU A 238 -11.37 -3.30 -14.60
N ASP A 239 -11.97 -4.28 -13.93
CA ASP A 239 -12.94 -5.21 -14.51
C ASP A 239 -14.18 -4.46 -15.03
N GLU A 240 -14.66 -3.47 -14.27
CA GLU A 240 -15.73 -2.57 -14.70
C GLU A 240 -15.34 -1.77 -15.95
N LEU A 241 -14.11 -1.24 -16.01
CA LEU A 241 -13.60 -0.57 -17.21
C LEU A 241 -13.60 -1.51 -18.41
N GLU A 242 -13.03 -2.70 -18.27
CA GLU A 242 -12.95 -3.69 -19.34
C GLU A 242 -14.34 -4.06 -19.85
N SER A 243 -15.29 -4.35 -18.94
CA SER A 243 -16.68 -4.66 -19.30
C SER A 243 -17.34 -3.51 -20.06
N ASN A 244 -17.22 -2.27 -19.58
CA ASN A 244 -17.85 -1.12 -20.23
C ASN A 244 -17.20 -0.81 -21.59
N LEU A 245 -15.87 -0.93 -21.68
CA LEU A 245 -15.15 -0.77 -22.94
C LEU A 245 -15.52 -1.85 -23.96
N MET A 246 -15.90 -3.06 -23.52
CA MET A 246 -16.36 -4.10 -24.43
C MET A 246 -17.63 -3.71 -25.21
N GLU A 247 -18.46 -2.82 -24.67
CA GLU A 247 -19.68 -2.34 -25.31
C GLU A 247 -19.46 -1.11 -26.22
N ALA A 248 -18.31 -0.44 -26.10
CA ALA A 248 -18.02 0.78 -26.87
C ALA A 248 -17.85 0.51 -28.37
N GLU A 249 -18.63 1.18 -29.22
CA GLU A 249 -18.55 1.04 -30.68
C GLU A 249 -17.73 2.15 -31.33
N THR A 250 -17.56 3.29 -30.66
CA THR A 250 -16.85 4.46 -31.16
C THR A 250 -15.69 4.88 -30.26
N VAL A 251 -14.72 5.58 -30.83
CA VAL A 251 -13.55 6.11 -30.09
C VAL A 251 -14.01 7.10 -29.01
N GLU A 252 -15.03 7.90 -29.33
CA GLU A 252 -15.61 8.90 -28.44
C GLU A 252 -16.30 8.24 -27.23
N GLU A 253 -17.11 7.20 -27.44
CA GLU A 253 -17.73 6.42 -26.35
C GLU A 253 -16.68 5.80 -25.43
N ALA A 254 -15.67 5.15 -26.02
CA ALA A 254 -14.59 4.55 -25.26
C ALA A 254 -13.85 5.61 -24.41
N ALA A 255 -13.58 6.79 -24.98
CA ALA A 255 -12.89 7.88 -24.29
C ALA A 255 -13.72 8.48 -23.13
N VAL A 256 -15.04 8.61 -23.31
CA VAL A 256 -15.97 9.04 -22.25
C VAL A 256 -15.98 8.03 -21.09
N LEU A 257 -16.13 6.74 -21.39
CA LEU A 257 -16.12 5.68 -20.39
C LEU A 257 -14.79 5.62 -19.64
N PHE A 258 -13.68 5.67 -20.38
CA PHE A 258 -12.34 5.64 -19.82
C PHE A 258 -12.07 6.83 -18.88
N SER A 259 -12.32 8.06 -19.35
CA SER A 259 -12.10 9.27 -18.55
C SER A 259 -13.00 9.31 -17.31
N GLY A 260 -14.27 8.90 -17.43
CA GLY A 260 -15.21 8.82 -16.30
C GLY A 260 -14.78 7.83 -15.23
N ILE A 261 -14.32 6.63 -15.62
CA ILE A 261 -13.80 5.63 -14.68
C ILE A 261 -12.48 6.10 -14.08
N LEU A 262 -11.57 6.64 -14.89
CA LEU A 262 -10.27 7.10 -14.43
C LEU A 262 -10.38 8.21 -13.36
N LYS A 263 -11.37 9.11 -13.49
CA LYS A 263 -11.68 10.14 -12.48
C LYS A 263 -12.01 9.57 -11.08
N ARG A 264 -12.51 8.33 -10.99
CA ARG A 264 -12.78 7.65 -9.70
C ARG A 264 -11.50 7.14 -9.03
N VAL A 265 -10.40 7.03 -9.78
CA VAL A 265 -9.14 6.47 -9.29
C VAL A 265 -8.08 7.55 -9.08
N ILE A 266 -8.07 8.57 -9.94
CA ILE A 266 -7.13 9.68 -9.86
C ILE A 266 -7.82 11.00 -10.21
N SER A 267 -7.55 12.04 -9.41
CA SER A 267 -8.06 13.39 -9.65
C SER A 267 -7.19 14.12 -10.66
N PHE A 268 -7.81 14.66 -11.71
CA PHE A 268 -7.20 15.48 -12.76
C PHE A 268 -8.20 16.55 -13.24
N ASP A 269 -7.69 17.65 -13.75
CA ASP A 269 -8.49 18.78 -14.27
C ASP A 269 -8.80 18.64 -15.77
N ARG A 270 -7.96 17.90 -16.50
CA ARG A 270 -8.13 17.67 -17.94
C ARG A 270 -7.66 16.28 -18.35
N PHE A 271 -8.43 15.67 -19.25
CA PHE A 271 -8.10 14.47 -19.99
C PHE A 271 -8.06 14.80 -21.48
N SER A 272 -7.13 14.22 -22.23
CA SER A 272 -7.06 14.38 -23.68
C SER A 272 -6.60 13.09 -24.35
N LEU A 273 -7.32 12.68 -25.39
CA LEU A 273 -6.90 11.64 -26.33
C LEU A 273 -6.48 12.31 -27.63
N SER A 274 -5.23 12.11 -28.01
CA SER A 274 -4.65 12.63 -29.24
C SER A 274 -4.23 11.49 -30.16
N LEU A 275 -4.51 11.61 -31.45
CA LEU A 275 -4.14 10.63 -32.47
C LEU A 275 -3.21 11.26 -33.49
N ILE A 276 -2.26 10.49 -34.00
CA ILE A 276 -1.41 10.93 -35.11
C ILE A 276 -2.22 10.83 -36.40
N LYS A 277 -2.28 11.92 -37.18
CA LYS A 277 -2.81 11.92 -38.55
C LYS A 277 -1.95 12.78 -39.46
N GLU A 278 -1.55 12.22 -40.61
CA GLU A 278 -0.74 12.90 -41.62
C GLU A 278 0.56 13.51 -41.04
N GLY A 279 1.21 12.78 -40.12
CA GLY A 279 2.46 13.21 -39.49
C GLY A 279 2.33 14.30 -38.42
N LYS A 280 1.10 14.68 -38.04
CA LYS A 280 0.79 15.63 -36.96
C LYS A 280 -0.05 14.97 -35.87
N GLY A 281 0.01 15.49 -34.65
CA GLY A 281 -0.92 15.10 -33.59
C GLY A 281 -2.24 15.86 -33.72
N TRP A 282 -3.34 15.22 -33.38
CA TRP A 282 -4.69 15.82 -33.39
C TRP A 282 -5.42 15.44 -32.11
N VAL A 283 -5.98 16.42 -31.41
CA VAL A 283 -6.85 16.14 -30.25
C VAL A 283 -8.16 15.54 -30.77
N GLN A 284 -8.37 14.25 -30.55
CA GLN A 284 -9.56 13.51 -30.96
C GLN A 284 -10.67 13.61 -29.91
N PHE A 285 -10.29 13.66 -28.63
CA PHE A 285 -11.23 13.81 -27.53
C PHE A 285 -10.57 14.60 -26.39
N SER A 286 -11.37 15.39 -25.67
CA SER A 286 -10.93 16.11 -24.47
C SER A 286 -12.10 16.21 -23.49
N ASP A 287 -11.80 16.06 -22.20
CA ASP A 287 -12.75 16.22 -21.10
C ASP A 287 -12.09 17.04 -19.97
N GLY A 288 -12.90 17.79 -19.21
CA GLY A 288 -12.43 18.71 -18.16
C GLY A 288 -12.31 20.17 -18.62
N ILE A 289 -11.26 20.85 -18.18
CA ILE A 289 -11.12 22.29 -18.44
C ILE A 289 -10.90 22.61 -19.93
N SER A 290 -11.57 23.65 -20.40
CA SER A 290 -11.33 24.24 -21.73
C SER A 290 -10.20 25.27 -21.65
N ASP A 291 -9.20 25.13 -22.52
CA ASP A 291 -7.94 25.88 -22.48
C ASP A 291 -7.49 26.35 -23.87
N GLY A 292 -8.41 26.37 -24.84
CA GLY A 292 -8.12 26.72 -26.23
C GLY A 292 -7.57 25.56 -27.09
N MET A 293 -7.15 24.44 -26.50
CA MET A 293 -6.85 23.21 -27.23
C MET A 293 -8.11 22.34 -27.37
N GLY A 294 -8.94 22.70 -28.33
CA GLY A 294 -10.19 21.97 -28.62
C GLY A 294 -10.01 20.74 -29.50
N LEU A 295 -11.12 20.04 -29.72
CA LEU A 295 -11.23 18.92 -30.66
C LEU A 295 -10.78 19.36 -32.07
N GLY A 296 -10.02 18.51 -32.74
CA GLY A 296 -9.61 18.73 -34.13
C GLY A 296 -8.50 19.78 -34.32
N VAL A 297 -7.88 20.27 -33.25
CA VAL A 297 -6.71 21.17 -33.36
C VAL A 297 -5.44 20.34 -33.60
N PRO A 298 -4.71 20.57 -34.71
CA PRO A 298 -3.45 19.87 -34.98
C PRO A 298 -2.28 20.47 -34.20
N PHE A 299 -1.28 19.66 -33.87
CA PHE A 299 -0.03 20.10 -33.26
C PHE A 299 1.19 19.33 -33.83
N PRO A 300 2.39 19.94 -33.84
CA PRO A 300 3.63 19.29 -34.30
C PRO A 300 4.08 18.18 -33.33
N LEU A 301 4.57 17.05 -33.84
CA LEU A 301 5.05 15.94 -33.01
C LEU A 301 6.44 16.18 -32.41
N ASP A 302 7.17 17.15 -32.93
CA ASP A 302 8.47 17.61 -32.44
C ASP A 302 8.37 18.73 -31.40
N GLU A 303 7.15 19.16 -31.08
CA GLU A 303 6.86 20.13 -30.05
C GLU A 303 5.96 19.56 -28.95
N GLY A 304 6.02 20.19 -27.78
CA GLY A 304 5.14 19.90 -26.65
C GLY A 304 5.36 18.54 -25.98
N LEU A 305 4.73 18.38 -24.82
CA LEU A 305 4.79 17.13 -24.04
C LEU A 305 4.03 15.98 -24.73
N ASN A 306 2.89 16.25 -25.36
CA ASN A 306 2.14 15.22 -26.10
C ASN A 306 2.92 14.70 -27.31
N GLY A 307 3.55 15.59 -28.09
CA GLY A 307 4.42 15.21 -29.20
C GLY A 307 5.62 14.38 -28.73
N TRP A 308 6.23 14.76 -27.61
CA TRP A 308 7.32 13.99 -26.99
C TRP A 308 6.90 12.55 -26.65
N VAL A 309 5.73 12.37 -26.01
CA VAL A 309 5.21 11.04 -25.62
C VAL A 309 5.01 10.16 -26.85
N MET A 310 4.35 10.71 -27.88
CA MET A 310 4.12 9.99 -29.14
C MET A 310 5.44 9.64 -29.85
N LYS A 311 6.38 10.59 -29.93
CA LYS A 311 7.63 10.40 -30.68
C LYS A 311 8.59 9.43 -30.01
N ARG A 312 8.61 9.41 -28.68
CA ARG A 312 9.49 8.51 -27.90
C ARG A 312 8.84 7.18 -27.56
N ASN A 313 7.54 7.06 -27.78
CA ASN A 313 6.75 5.89 -27.39
C ASN A 313 6.99 5.50 -25.92
N GLN A 314 7.03 6.50 -25.04
CA GLN A 314 7.32 6.31 -23.62
C GLN A 314 6.37 7.15 -22.76
N PRO A 315 5.83 6.59 -21.66
CA PRO A 315 5.09 7.36 -20.69
C PRO A 315 5.93 8.51 -20.11
N LEU A 316 5.32 9.69 -19.96
CA LEU A 316 5.95 10.87 -19.40
C LEU A 316 5.18 11.36 -18.18
N LEU A 317 5.89 11.59 -17.08
CA LEU A 317 5.37 12.26 -15.88
C LEU A 317 6.18 13.52 -15.65
N ILE A 318 5.52 14.68 -15.62
CA ILE A 318 6.07 15.95 -15.21
C ILE A 318 5.29 16.46 -14.00
N GLU A 319 5.93 16.45 -12.83
CA GLU A 319 5.34 16.83 -11.54
C GLU A 319 5.06 18.35 -11.45
N ASN A 320 5.84 19.16 -12.18
CA ASN A 320 5.57 20.57 -12.38
C ASN A 320 6.10 21.04 -13.75
N ILE A 321 5.22 21.48 -14.64
CA ILE A 321 5.56 22.00 -15.98
C ILE A 321 6.04 23.45 -15.92
N VAL A 322 5.85 24.13 -14.79
CA VAL A 322 6.32 25.49 -14.53
C VAL A 322 7.62 25.44 -13.75
N GLU A 323 8.70 25.94 -14.34
CA GLU A 323 10.03 26.02 -13.75
C GLU A 323 10.55 27.47 -13.85
N GLY A 324 10.40 28.23 -12.76
CA GLY A 324 10.66 29.67 -12.76
C GLY A 324 9.68 30.41 -13.70
N ASN A 325 10.22 31.13 -14.69
CA ASN A 325 9.43 31.82 -15.73
C ASN A 325 9.22 30.97 -16.99
N PHE A 326 9.73 29.73 -17.02
CA PHE A 326 9.63 28.86 -18.17
C PHE A 326 8.52 27.83 -17.94
N ILE A 327 7.56 27.76 -18.86
CA ILE A 327 6.48 26.78 -18.84
C ILE A 327 6.69 25.83 -20.02
N ARG A 328 6.78 24.53 -19.73
CA ARG A 328 6.91 23.49 -20.76
C ARG A 328 5.56 23.37 -21.50
N PRO A 329 5.51 23.65 -22.82
CA PRO A 329 4.26 23.58 -23.58
C PRO A 329 3.75 22.15 -23.66
N ARG A 330 2.42 21.96 -23.62
CA ARG A 330 1.79 20.63 -23.69
C ARG A 330 1.63 20.17 -25.14
N TYR A 331 1.40 21.10 -26.07
CA TYR A 331 1.14 20.78 -27.48
C TYR A 331 2.10 21.47 -28.46
N TYR A 332 2.37 22.77 -28.32
CA TYR A 332 3.27 23.52 -29.21
C TYR A 332 3.88 24.75 -28.51
N GLN A 333 4.99 25.28 -29.01
CA GLN A 333 5.82 26.27 -28.32
C GLN A 333 5.06 27.54 -27.89
N ASN A 334 4.17 28.04 -28.73
CA ASN A 334 3.41 29.28 -28.51
C ASN A 334 2.00 29.04 -27.93
N GLU A 335 1.79 27.91 -27.25
CA GLU A 335 0.53 27.58 -26.58
C GLU A 335 0.15 28.66 -25.56
N ASN A 336 -1.14 28.99 -25.45
CA ASN A 336 -1.62 29.92 -24.43
C ASN A 336 -1.43 29.32 -23.03
N GLN A 337 -0.46 29.84 -22.27
CA GLN A 337 -0.10 29.33 -20.95
C GLN A 337 -1.06 29.76 -19.82
N SER A 338 -2.14 30.50 -20.14
CA SER A 338 -3.14 30.96 -19.15
C SER A 338 -4.05 29.84 -18.62
N HIS A 339 -3.82 28.59 -19.02
CA HIS A 339 -4.61 27.43 -18.61
C HIS A 339 -4.34 26.98 -17.16
N GLY A 340 -3.23 27.43 -16.55
CA GLY A 340 -2.91 27.17 -15.14
C GLY A 340 -2.62 25.70 -14.81
N ILE A 341 -2.24 24.88 -15.78
CA ILE A 341 -1.85 23.48 -15.56
C ILE A 341 -0.42 23.48 -15.00
N HIS A 342 -0.21 22.66 -13.99
CA HIS A 342 1.08 22.46 -13.35
C HIS A 342 1.58 21.03 -13.53
N THR A 343 0.72 20.03 -13.50
CA THR A 343 1.16 18.62 -13.60
C THR A 343 0.69 18.01 -14.92
N PHE A 344 1.56 17.24 -15.57
CA PHE A 344 1.25 16.50 -16.80
C PHE A 344 1.63 15.03 -16.65
N MET A 345 0.76 14.12 -17.08
CA MET A 345 1.07 12.71 -17.25
C MET A 345 0.52 12.23 -18.59
N GLY A 346 1.39 11.74 -19.47
CA GLY A 346 1.02 11.24 -20.80
C GLY A 346 1.47 9.81 -21.00
N PHE A 347 0.66 9.03 -21.71
CA PHE A 347 0.92 7.64 -22.07
C PHE A 347 0.78 7.47 -23.58
N PRO A 348 1.76 6.83 -24.23
CA PRO A 348 1.64 6.50 -25.63
C PRO A 348 0.56 5.45 -25.82
N LEU A 349 -0.12 5.51 -26.96
CA LEU A 349 -0.98 4.44 -27.46
C LEU A 349 -0.31 3.86 -28.70
N GLY A 350 0.06 2.59 -28.68
CA GLY A 350 0.89 2.01 -29.75
C GLY A 350 1.44 0.62 -29.49
N SER A 351 2.16 0.10 -30.48
CA SER A 351 3.02 -1.07 -30.31
C SER A 351 4.27 -0.70 -29.51
N GLU A 352 5.12 -1.67 -29.18
CA GLU A 352 6.41 -1.40 -28.51
C GLU A 352 7.34 -0.50 -29.35
N GLU A 353 7.19 -0.53 -30.68
CA GLU A 353 8.08 0.21 -31.60
C GLU A 353 7.58 1.62 -31.90
N LYS A 354 6.25 1.83 -31.95
CA LYS A 354 5.67 3.08 -32.45
C LYS A 354 4.34 3.42 -31.81
N ALA A 355 4.23 4.65 -31.31
CA ALA A 355 2.96 5.23 -30.90
C ALA A 355 2.15 5.72 -32.10
N TRP A 356 0.86 5.41 -32.15
CA TRP A 356 -0.13 6.02 -33.06
C TRP A 356 -0.97 7.09 -32.35
N GLY A 357 -0.86 7.21 -31.03
CA GLY A 357 -1.58 8.21 -30.24
C GLY A 357 -0.99 8.45 -28.86
N CYS A 358 -1.66 9.28 -28.08
CA CYS A 358 -1.31 9.62 -26.70
C CYS A 358 -2.58 9.90 -25.92
N VAL A 359 -2.64 9.39 -24.70
CA VAL A 359 -3.58 9.83 -23.66
C VAL A 359 -2.81 10.69 -22.67
N SER A 360 -3.30 11.89 -22.40
CA SER A 360 -2.79 12.73 -21.31
C SER A 360 -3.85 13.01 -20.26
N ILE A 361 -3.41 13.04 -19.01
CA ILE A 361 -4.13 13.64 -17.88
C ILE A 361 -3.29 14.76 -17.29
N GLU A 362 -3.96 15.81 -16.85
CA GLU A 362 -3.32 17.06 -16.49
C GLU A 362 -4.03 17.69 -15.30
N SER A 363 -3.29 18.39 -14.44
CA SER A 363 -3.85 19.06 -13.26
C SER A 363 -3.27 20.45 -13.02
N ARG A 364 -4.09 21.34 -12.48
CA ARG A 364 -3.71 22.66 -11.99
C ARG A 364 -2.99 22.63 -10.65
N ASN A 365 -3.02 21.50 -9.94
CA ASN A 365 -2.25 21.33 -8.72
C ASN A 365 -0.83 20.86 -9.08
N PRO A 366 0.24 21.48 -8.54
CA PRO A 366 1.60 20.97 -8.68
C PRO A 366 1.77 19.68 -7.86
N ASN A 367 2.61 18.76 -8.35
CA ASN A 367 2.90 17.46 -7.72
C ASN A 367 1.66 16.58 -7.49
N GLN A 368 0.61 16.77 -8.29
CA GLN A 368 -0.63 15.99 -8.20
C GLN A 368 -0.41 14.50 -8.52
N PHE A 369 0.57 14.22 -9.38
CA PHE A 369 0.88 12.90 -9.88
C PHE A 369 2.28 12.47 -9.44
N GLY A 370 2.44 11.22 -9.03
CA GLY A 370 3.72 10.60 -8.71
C GLY A 370 3.89 9.25 -9.41
N LYS A 371 5.00 8.56 -9.09
CA LYS A 371 5.34 7.25 -9.68
C LYS A 371 4.24 6.19 -9.48
N ARG A 372 3.65 6.15 -8.28
CA ARG A 372 2.56 5.20 -7.96
C ARG A 372 1.32 5.47 -8.81
N GLN A 373 0.97 6.73 -9.03
CA GLN A 373 -0.13 7.12 -9.92
C GLN A 373 0.18 6.75 -11.36
N LYS A 374 1.41 6.98 -11.83
CA LYS A 374 1.83 6.57 -13.17
C LYS A 374 1.64 5.07 -13.39
N GLU A 375 2.20 4.24 -12.52
CA GLU A 375 2.07 2.77 -12.60
C GLU A 375 0.61 2.30 -12.55
N LEU A 376 -0.22 3.01 -11.79
CA LEU A 376 -1.65 2.75 -11.71
C LEU A 376 -2.37 3.07 -13.02
N VAL A 377 -2.16 4.27 -13.58
CA VAL A 377 -2.86 4.71 -14.80
C VAL A 377 -2.41 3.90 -16.01
N GLU A 378 -1.14 3.50 -16.05
CA GLU A 378 -0.56 2.65 -17.10
C GLU A 378 -1.35 1.34 -17.25
N ARG A 379 -1.82 0.75 -16.15
CA ARG A 379 -2.65 -0.48 -16.18
C ARG A 379 -4.03 -0.25 -16.77
N PHE A 380 -4.61 0.93 -16.61
CA PHE A 380 -5.89 1.31 -17.22
C PHE A 380 -5.74 1.64 -18.70
N VAL A 381 -4.62 2.23 -19.10
CA VAL A 381 -4.36 2.59 -20.51
C VAL A 381 -4.31 1.36 -21.42
N ILE A 382 -3.85 0.21 -20.93
CA ILE A 382 -3.76 -1.04 -21.71
C ILE A 382 -5.13 -1.48 -22.28
N PRO A 383 -6.18 -1.77 -21.48
CA PRO A 383 -7.48 -2.17 -22.01
C PRO A 383 -8.16 -1.07 -22.84
N PHE A 384 -7.86 0.20 -22.56
CA PHE A 384 -8.32 1.32 -23.37
C PHE A 384 -7.71 1.29 -24.78
N GLN A 385 -6.39 1.11 -24.88
CA GLN A 385 -5.69 0.98 -26.16
C GLN A 385 -6.25 -0.18 -26.98
N LEU A 386 -6.40 -1.36 -26.38
CA LEU A 386 -6.93 -2.55 -27.04
C LEU A 386 -8.35 -2.32 -27.58
N THR A 387 -9.18 -1.60 -26.83
CA THR A 387 -10.54 -1.24 -27.26
C THR A 387 -10.52 -0.29 -28.46
N LEU A 388 -9.62 0.71 -28.47
CA LEU A 388 -9.46 1.61 -29.61
C LEU A 388 -8.99 0.87 -30.87
N GLU A 389 -8.05 -0.07 -30.72
CA GLU A 389 -7.59 -0.94 -31.81
C GLU A 389 -8.72 -1.83 -32.33
N ARG A 390 -9.51 -2.44 -31.43
CA ARG A 390 -10.70 -3.22 -31.79
C ARG A 390 -11.70 -2.40 -32.59
N ILE A 391 -12.04 -1.21 -32.11
CA ILE A 391 -12.98 -0.30 -32.79
C ILE A 391 -12.46 0.05 -34.20
N ALA A 392 -11.16 0.35 -34.32
CA ALA A 392 -10.52 0.63 -35.61
C ALA A 392 -10.65 -0.56 -36.58
N LEU A 393 -10.36 -1.77 -36.11
CA LEU A 393 -10.44 -3.00 -36.91
C LEU A 393 -11.88 -3.32 -37.34
N VAL A 394 -12.86 -3.18 -36.43
CA VAL A 394 -14.28 -3.40 -36.75
C VAL A 394 -14.78 -2.42 -37.81
N ASN A 395 -14.41 -1.13 -37.70
CA ASN A 395 -14.77 -0.11 -38.68
C ASN A 395 -14.15 -0.39 -40.07
N GLN A 396 -12.95 -0.99 -40.10
CA GLN A 396 -12.33 -1.42 -41.36
C GLN A 396 -13.09 -2.59 -42.00
N ILE A 397 -13.48 -3.60 -41.21
CA ILE A 397 -14.21 -4.78 -41.70
C ILE A 397 -15.61 -4.40 -42.21
N LYS A 398 -16.31 -3.50 -41.50
CA LYS A 398 -17.69 -3.08 -41.84
C LYS A 398 -17.82 -2.26 -43.13
N GLY A 399 -16.73 -1.97 -43.84
CA GLY A 399 -16.81 -1.40 -45.20
C GLY A 399 -16.93 0.12 -45.29
N THR A 400 -16.54 0.87 -44.25
CA THR A 400 -16.18 2.29 -44.43
C THR A 400 -14.76 2.37 -44.97
N GLY A 401 -14.62 2.46 -46.30
CA GLY A 401 -13.36 2.61 -47.04
C GLY A 401 -12.63 3.94 -46.82
N LYS A 402 -12.44 4.36 -45.57
CA LYS A 402 -11.42 5.32 -45.15
C LYS A 402 -10.79 4.82 -43.85
N SER A 403 -9.49 4.53 -43.89
CA SER A 403 -8.70 4.10 -42.74
C SER A 403 -8.96 4.98 -41.51
N PRO A 404 -9.35 4.43 -40.36
CA PRO A 404 -8.98 5.05 -39.10
C PRO A 404 -7.46 4.98 -38.99
N VAL A 405 -6.83 6.13 -38.73
CA VAL A 405 -5.38 6.36 -38.82
C VAL A 405 -4.54 5.52 -37.83
N ILE A 406 -5.21 4.77 -36.94
CA ILE A 406 -4.61 3.84 -36.00
C ILE A 406 -3.76 2.77 -36.72
N VAL A 407 -4.03 2.47 -38.00
CA VAL A 407 -3.32 1.42 -38.77
C VAL A 407 -2.22 1.92 -39.72
N ASP A 408 -2.11 3.23 -40.03
CA ASP A 408 -0.94 3.73 -40.79
C ASP A 408 0.38 3.58 -39.99
N GLY A 409 0.26 3.40 -38.66
CA GLY A 409 1.35 2.98 -37.78
C GLY A 409 1.64 1.47 -37.76
N LEU A 410 0.71 0.63 -38.24
CA LEU A 410 0.79 -0.85 -38.22
C LEU A 410 1.33 -1.46 -39.52
N MET A 411 1.39 -0.70 -40.62
CA MET A 411 1.75 -1.20 -41.97
C MET A 411 2.98 -0.50 -42.60
N LYS A 412 3.94 -0.04 -41.79
CA LYS A 412 5.28 0.36 -42.27
C LYS A 412 6.38 -0.01 -41.31
#